data_AF-A0A960UIA1-F1
#
_entry.id   AF-A0A960UIA1-F1
#
_cell.length_a   1.000
_cell.length_b   1.000
_cell.length_c   1.000
_cell.angle_alpha   90.00
_cell.angle_beta   90.00
_cell.angle_gamma   90.00
#
_symmetry.space_group_name_H-M   'P 1'
#
loop_
_entity.id
_entity.type
_entity.pdbx_description
1 polymer ?
#
loop_
_entity_poly.entity_id
_entity_poly.type
_entity_poly.pdbx_seq_one_letter_code
_entity_poly.pdbx_strand_id
1 'polypeptide(L)'
;KKWEARPTSQAEIDAWAPDPEDVASFDHKLRTRLGDLDLVPTLAGGYAELAARAVTLSVEGVDVPVASIADLLAKMTVPRREKDVPRVAALRSIQRGE
;
A
#
# COMPACT_ATOMS: atom_id res chain seq x y z
N LYS A 1 11.82 -10.39 -24.95
CA LYS A 1 11.04 -9.25 -25.48
C LYS A 1 11.17 -8.10 -24.48
N LYS A 2 11.65 -6.93 -24.88
CA LYS A 2 11.66 -5.75 -24.01
C LYS A 2 10.20 -5.31 -23.84
N TRP A 3 9.73 -5.19 -22.61
CA TRP A 3 8.38 -4.70 -22.34
C TRP A 3 8.30 -3.23 -22.71
N GLU A 4 7.28 -2.85 -23.47
CA GLU A 4 7.00 -1.47 -23.87
C GLU A 4 5.71 -1.03 -23.18
N ALA A 5 5.76 0.10 -22.48
CA ALA A 5 4.60 0.65 -21.80
C ALA A 5 3.56 1.10 -22.83
N ARG A 6 2.32 0.63 -22.69
CA ARG A 6 1.16 1.16 -23.41
C ARG A 6 -0.01 1.37 -22.47
N PRO A 7 -0.98 2.24 -22.80
CA PRO A 7 -2.24 2.29 -22.09
C PRO A 7 -2.94 0.93 -22.12
N THR A 8 -3.37 0.47 -20.96
CA THR A 8 -4.27 -0.69 -20.82
C THR A 8 -5.70 -0.19 -21.01
N SER A 9 -6.46 -0.82 -21.91
CA SER A 9 -7.87 -0.46 -22.11
C SER A 9 -8.74 -0.92 -20.94
N GLN A 10 -9.90 -0.30 -20.74
CA GLN A 10 -10.84 -0.70 -19.68
C GLN A 10 -11.25 -2.18 -19.81
N ALA A 11 -11.51 -2.65 -21.03
CA ALA A 11 -11.85 -4.05 -21.29
C ALA A 11 -10.73 -5.03 -20.91
N GLU A 12 -9.46 -4.64 -21.10
CA GLU A 12 -8.31 -5.44 -20.66
C GLU A 12 -8.16 -5.45 -19.14
N ILE A 13 -8.52 -4.36 -18.46
CA ILE A 13 -8.55 -4.29 -16.99
C ILE A 13 -9.66 -5.19 -16.46
N ASP A 14 -10.87 -5.08 -17.02
CA ASP A 14 -12.05 -5.84 -16.57
C ASP A 14 -11.90 -7.35 -16.82
N ALA A 15 -11.17 -7.74 -17.87
CA ALA A 15 -10.88 -9.13 -18.20
C ALA A 15 -9.62 -9.68 -17.48
N TRP A 16 -8.87 -8.83 -16.77
CA TRP A 16 -7.66 -9.26 -16.09
C TRP A 16 -8.01 -10.02 -14.81
N ALA A 17 -7.42 -11.20 -14.68
CA ALA A 17 -7.41 -11.98 -13.44
C ALA A 17 -5.95 -12.32 -13.09
N PRO A 18 -5.59 -12.35 -11.80
CA PRO A 18 -4.29 -12.87 -11.38
C PRO A 18 -4.18 -14.37 -11.69
N ASP A 19 -2.96 -14.86 -11.92
CA ASP A 19 -2.67 -16.30 -12.05
C ASP A 19 -1.65 -16.70 -10.96
N PRO A 20 -2.03 -17.51 -9.96
CA PRO A 20 -3.37 -18.07 -9.75
C PRO A 20 -4.41 -16.98 -9.43
N GLU A 21 -5.69 -17.27 -9.68
CA GLU A 21 -6.83 -16.36 -9.40
C GLU A 21 -7.11 -16.26 -7.88
N ASP A 22 -6.09 -15.87 -7.13
CA ASP A 22 -6.12 -15.72 -5.67
C ASP A 22 -5.44 -14.41 -5.27
N VAL A 23 -6.26 -13.41 -4.97
CA VAL A 23 -5.84 -12.08 -4.51
C VAL A 23 -5.02 -12.15 -3.23
N ALA A 24 -5.28 -13.12 -2.34
CA ALA A 24 -4.55 -13.25 -1.08
C ALA A 24 -3.09 -13.64 -1.30
N SER A 25 -2.80 -14.32 -2.41
CA SER A 25 -1.46 -14.72 -2.82
C SER A 25 -0.73 -13.70 -3.71
N PHE A 26 -1.40 -12.61 -4.12
CA PHE A 26 -0.88 -11.66 -5.09
C PHE A 26 0.12 -10.64 -4.51
N ASP A 27 1.22 -11.12 -3.92
CA ASP A 27 2.34 -10.29 -3.42
C ASP A 27 3.33 -9.98 -4.56
N HIS A 28 3.23 -8.77 -5.12
CA HIS A 28 3.94 -8.39 -6.34
C HIS A 28 4.53 -6.99 -6.29
N LYS A 29 5.74 -6.86 -6.82
CA LYS A 29 6.36 -5.57 -7.13
C LYS A 29 6.16 -5.22 -8.60
N LEU A 30 5.31 -4.24 -8.86
CA LEU A 30 5.03 -3.71 -10.19
C LEU A 30 5.87 -2.47 -10.47
N ARG A 31 6.10 -2.19 -11.76
CA ARG A 31 6.76 -0.94 -12.19
C ARG A 31 5.80 -0.11 -13.02
N THR A 32 5.59 1.12 -12.61
CA THR A 32 4.72 2.09 -13.28
C THR A 32 5.56 3.22 -13.88
N ARG A 33 4.92 4.09 -14.68
CA ARG A 33 5.54 5.33 -15.16
C ARG A 33 5.88 6.31 -14.02
N LEU A 34 5.26 6.15 -12.84
CA LEU A 34 5.43 7.02 -11.68
C LEU A 34 6.37 6.43 -10.62
N GLY A 35 6.95 5.25 -10.87
CA GLY A 35 7.81 4.54 -9.93
C GLY A 35 7.33 3.12 -9.66
N ASP A 36 7.96 2.49 -8.68
CA ASP A 36 7.63 1.14 -8.24
C ASP A 36 6.34 1.15 -7.40
N LEU A 37 5.49 0.15 -7.60
CA LEU A 37 4.26 -0.09 -6.86
C LEU A 37 4.33 -1.49 -6.23
N ASP A 38 4.35 -1.56 -4.91
CA ASP A 38 4.27 -2.81 -4.18
C ASP A 38 2.80 -3.12 -3.84
N LEU A 39 2.32 -4.29 -4.28
CA LEU A 39 1.03 -4.86 -3.90
C LEU A 39 1.26 -5.96 -2.88
N VAL A 40 0.75 -5.77 -1.65
CA VAL A 40 1.08 -6.62 -0.50
C VAL A 40 -0.19 -7.01 0.28
N PRO A 41 -0.89 -8.10 -0.11
CA PRO A 41 -2.22 -8.41 0.41
C PRO A 41 -2.32 -8.65 1.92
N THR A 42 -1.24 -9.11 2.56
CA THR A 42 -1.25 -9.55 3.97
C THR A 42 -0.16 -8.94 4.84
N LEU A 43 0.70 -8.07 4.29
CA LEU A 43 1.88 -7.56 5.00
C LEU A 43 1.57 -6.80 6.30
N ALA A 44 0.37 -6.21 6.41
CA ALA A 44 -0.08 -5.47 7.58
C ALA A 44 -1.44 -5.97 8.12
N GLY A 45 -1.82 -7.19 7.76
CA GLY A 45 -3.20 -7.70 7.89
C GLY A 45 -3.92 -7.66 6.56
N GLY A 46 -5.13 -8.22 6.52
CA GLY A 46 -5.93 -8.26 5.29
C GLY A 46 -6.54 -6.91 4.94
N TYR A 47 -6.77 -6.64 3.66
CA TYR A 47 -7.37 -5.37 3.22
C TYR A 47 -8.70 -5.06 3.91
N ALA A 48 -9.56 -6.05 4.16
CA ALA A 48 -10.83 -5.84 4.85
C ALA A 48 -10.64 -5.34 6.30
N GLU A 49 -9.64 -5.87 7.01
CA GLU A 49 -9.32 -5.48 8.39
C GLU A 49 -8.74 -4.06 8.44
N LEU A 50 -7.87 -3.75 7.47
CA LEU A 50 -7.25 -2.43 7.35
C LEU A 50 -8.25 -1.36 6.91
N ALA A 51 -9.12 -1.69 5.95
CA ALA A 51 -10.12 -0.77 5.43
C ALA A 51 -11.07 -0.26 6.53
N ALA A 52 -11.44 -1.13 7.48
CA ALA A 52 -12.29 -0.76 8.61
C ALA A 52 -11.66 0.31 9.53
N ARG A 53 -10.33 0.45 9.53
CA ARG A 53 -9.59 1.42 10.35
C ARG A 53 -8.86 2.48 9.52
N ALA A 54 -9.04 2.47 8.20
CA ALA A 54 -8.36 3.38 7.30
C ALA A 54 -8.77 4.83 7.58
N VAL A 55 -7.81 5.73 7.43
CA VAL A 55 -8.05 7.18 7.48
C VAL A 55 -8.10 7.68 6.05
N THR A 56 -9.02 8.60 5.74
CA THR A 56 -9.06 9.22 4.40
C THR A 56 -8.17 10.46 4.39
N LEU A 57 -7.26 10.53 3.42
CA LEU A 57 -6.49 11.73 3.12
C LEU A 57 -6.84 12.25 1.73
N SER A 58 -6.98 13.56 1.59
CA SER A 58 -7.12 14.18 0.28
C SER A 58 -5.74 14.45 -0.31
N VAL A 59 -5.48 13.91 -1.50
CA VAL A 59 -4.23 14.09 -2.25
C VAL A 59 -4.58 14.56 -3.64
N GLU A 60 -4.17 15.78 -4.01
CA GLU A 60 -4.49 16.39 -5.32
C GLU A 60 -6.01 16.34 -5.65
N GLY A 61 -6.86 16.52 -4.64
CA GLY A 61 -8.32 16.49 -4.78
C GLY A 61 -8.95 15.09 -4.86
N VAL A 62 -8.15 14.02 -4.68
CA VAL A 62 -8.63 12.63 -4.61
C VAL A 62 -8.62 12.17 -3.17
N ASP A 63 -9.74 11.62 -2.71
CA ASP A 63 -9.85 10.98 -1.40
C ASP A 63 -9.23 9.59 -1.44
N VAL A 64 -8.16 9.40 -0.67
CA VAL A 64 -7.38 8.17 -0.63
C VAL A 64 -7.46 7.54 0.76
N PRO A 65 -7.96 6.29 0.89
CA PRO A 65 -7.86 5.56 2.15
C PRO A 65 -6.40 5.17 2.39
N VAL A 66 -5.87 5.56 3.54
CA VAL A 66 -4.52 5.24 3.99
C VAL A 66 -4.55 4.47 5.31
N ALA A 67 -3.51 3.68 5.57
CA ALA A 67 -3.36 2.98 6.84
C ALA A 67 -3.35 3.97 8.01
N SER A 68 -3.99 3.58 9.12
CA SER A 68 -3.94 4.39 10.34
C SER A 68 -2.51 4.47 10.88
N ILE A 69 -2.21 5.55 11.62
CA ILE A 69 -0.91 5.69 12.30
C ILE A 69 -0.65 4.52 13.25
N ALA A 70 -1.69 4.00 13.90
CA ALA A 70 -1.59 2.85 14.80
C ALA A 70 -1.13 1.58 14.05
N ASP A 71 -1.72 1.30 12.88
CA ASP A 71 -1.34 0.15 12.05
C ASP A 71 0.09 0.30 11.50
N LEU A 72 0.48 1.51 11.10
CA LEU A 72 1.85 1.79 10.65
C LEU A 72 2.87 1.55 11.77
N LEU A 73 2.60 2.05 12.98
CA LEU A 73 3.49 1.88 14.13
C LEU A 73 3.61 0.42 14.54
N ALA A 74 2.51 -0.35 14.54
CA ALA A 74 2.53 -1.77 14.88
C ALA A 74 3.50 -2.57 14.00
N LYS A 75 3.63 -2.21 12.72
CA LYS A 75 4.50 -2.89 11.74
C LYS A 75 5.96 -2.45 11.78
N MET A 76 6.24 -1.25 12.31
CA MET A 76 7.59 -0.66 12.27
C MET A 76 8.38 -0.87 13.56
N THR A 77 7.70 -1.26 14.64
CA THR A 77 8.34 -1.49 15.95
C THR A 77 8.83 -2.92 16.14
N VAL A 78 8.35 -3.89 15.35
CA VAL A 78 8.73 -5.31 15.47
C VAL A 78 8.81 -6.02 14.11
N PRO A 79 9.99 -6.53 13.70
CA PRO A 79 11.31 -6.23 14.24
C PRO A 79 11.69 -4.77 13.94
N ARG A 80 12.31 -4.10 14.91
CA ARG A 80 12.78 -2.73 14.73
C ARG A 80 13.92 -2.70 13.72
N ARG A 81 13.71 -2.05 12.57
CA ARG A 81 14.75 -1.79 11.58
C ARG A 81 15.34 -0.40 11.78
N GLU A 82 16.65 -0.26 11.65
CA GLU A 82 17.34 1.04 11.85
C GLU A 82 16.73 2.15 10.99
N LYS A 83 16.42 1.85 9.72
CA LYS A 83 15.79 2.79 8.79
C LYS A 83 14.39 3.27 9.20
N ASP A 84 13.71 2.53 10.08
CA ASP A 84 12.37 2.87 10.53
C ASP A 84 12.37 3.81 11.74
N VAL A 85 13.52 3.99 12.43
CA VAL A 85 13.64 4.86 13.61
C VAL A 85 13.15 6.30 13.37
N PRO A 86 13.61 7.04 12.34
CA PRO A 86 13.13 8.40 12.11
C PRO A 86 11.64 8.44 11.74
N ARG A 87 11.15 7.41 11.05
CA ARG A 87 9.73 7.32 10.65
C ARG A 87 8.81 7.08 11.84
N VAL A 88 9.22 6.20 12.76
CA VAL A 88 8.50 5.95 14.01
C VAL A 88 8.42 7.23 14.86
N ALA A 89 9.52 8.00 14.95
CA ALA A 89 9.52 9.27 15.67
C ALA A 89 8.51 10.27 15.08
N ALA A 90 8.51 10.44 13.75
CA ALA A 90 7.58 11.32 13.04
C ALA A 90 6.11 10.89 13.23
N LEU A 91 5.81 9.59 13.05
CA LEU A 91 4.46 9.05 13.26
C LEU A 91 3.97 9.26 14.69
N ARG A 92 4.85 9.16 15.68
CA ARG A 92 4.52 9.42 17.09
C ARG A 92 4.27 10.91 17.37
N SER A 93 4.97 11.83 16.69
CA SER A 93 4.68 13.28 16.75
C SER A 93 3.26 13.57 16.28
N ILE A 94 2.92 13.08 15.08
CA ILE A 94 1.59 13.25 14.48
C ILE A 94 0.52 12.63 15.40
N GLN A 95 0.77 11.45 15.98
CA GLN A 95 -0.15 10.81 16.92
C GLN A 95 -0.43 11.67 18.17
N ARG A 96 0.53 12.48 18.62
CA ARG A 96 0.38 13.40 19.75
C ARG A 96 -0.22 14.76 19.35
N GLY A 97 -0.36 15.04 18.06
CA GLY A 97 -0.79 16.34 17.55
C GLY A 97 0.30 17.41 17.58
N GLU A 98 1.58 16.99 17.58
CA GLU A 98 2.79 17.84 17.49
C GLU A 98 3.28 17.92 16.05
#